data_AF-A0A5P9EUQ1-F1
#
_entry.id   AF-A0A5P9EUQ1-F1
#
_cell.length_a   1.000
_cell.length_b   1.000
_cell.length_c   1.000
_cell.angle_alpha   90.00
_cell.angle_beta   90.00
_cell.angle_gamma   90.00
#
_symmetry.space_group_name_H-M   'P 1'
#
loop_
_entity.id
_entity.type
_entity.pdbx_description
1 polymer ?
#
loop_
_entity_poly.entity_id
_entity_poly.type
_entity_poly.pdbx_seq_one_letter_code
_entity_poly.pdbx_strand_id
1 'polypeptide(L)'
;MVVLATAISFFFEISFYMSVVIVAALGVFGEMVHMPENMPGATDNPEGKEAHPIKAMAIGVLVVFVLLFVGFLFPEVYRYGFGTYS
;
A
#
# COMPACT_ATOMS: atom_id res chain seq x y z
N MET A 1 2.68 8.98 1.75
CA MET A 1 2.00 8.36 0.59
C MET A 1 2.35 9.06 -0.71
N VAL A 2 1.87 10.29 -0.96
CA VAL A 2 2.07 10.98 -2.26
C VAL A 2 3.55 11.17 -2.61
N VAL A 3 4.39 11.68 -1.69
CA VAL A 3 5.82 11.91 -1.96
C VAL A 3 6.56 10.63 -2.35
N LEU A 4 6.32 9.53 -1.63
CA LEU A 4 6.94 8.22 -1.92
C LEU A 4 6.43 7.65 -3.25
N ALA A 5 5.14 7.75 -3.53
CA ALA A 5 4.58 7.33 -4.81
C ALA A 5 5.15 8.15 -5.98
N THR A 6 5.33 9.46 -5.81
CA THR A 6 5.98 10.33 -6.80
C THR A 6 7.44 9.92 -7.02
N ALA A 7 8.19 9.65 -5.95
CA ALA A 7 9.58 9.21 -6.04
C ALA A 7 9.69 7.87 -6.79
N ILE A 8 8.85 6.89 -6.46
CA ILE A 8 8.82 5.60 -7.15
C ILE A 8 8.45 5.78 -8.63
N SER A 9 7.41 6.57 -8.93
CA SER A 9 7.01 6.85 -10.31
C SER A 9 8.13 7.50 -11.11
N PHE A 10 8.87 8.43 -10.51
CA PHE A 10 9.98 9.13 -11.14
C PHE A 10 11.20 8.23 -11.37
N PHE A 11 11.68 7.52 -10.35
CA PHE A 11 12.92 6.74 -10.45
C PHE A 11 12.76 5.46 -11.27
N PHE A 12 11.56 4.87 -11.30
CA PHE A 12 11.30 3.62 -12.01
C PHE A 12 10.55 3.84 -13.34
N GLU A 13 10.27 5.09 -13.73
CA GLU A 13 9.55 5.45 -14.96
C GLU A 13 8.23 4.68 -15.15
N ILE A 14 7.52 4.47 -14.04
CA ILE A 14 6.20 3.80 -14.05
C ILE A 14 5.08 4.80 -13.79
N SER A 15 3.86 4.42 -14.19
CA SER A 15 2.67 5.21 -13.91
C SER A 15 2.54 5.54 -12.42
N PHE A 16 2.14 6.78 -12.14
CA PHE A 16 1.92 7.24 -10.77
C PHE A 16 0.86 6.38 -10.06
N TYR A 17 -0.16 5.95 -10.81
CA TYR A 17 -1.17 5.03 -10.31
C TYR A 17 -0.57 3.71 -9.82
N MET A 18 0.29 3.08 -10.63
CA MET A 18 0.98 1.85 -10.23
C MET A 18 1.88 2.07 -9.01
N SER A 19 2.54 3.22 -8.90
CA SER A 19 3.31 3.57 -7.71
C SER A 19 2.45 3.65 -6.46
N VAL A 20 1.23 4.19 -6.54
CA VAL A 20 0.28 4.19 -5.41
C VAL A 20 -0.11 2.76 -5.02
N VAL A 21 -0.38 1.88 -5.99
CA VAL A 21 -0.65 0.45 -5.73
C VAL A 21 0.51 -0.21 -5.00
N ILE A 22 1.75 0.03 -5.46
CA ILE A 22 2.97 -0.52 -4.85
C ILE A 22 3.12 -0.02 -3.40
N VAL A 23 2.96 1.28 -3.15
CA VAL A 23 3.08 1.82 -1.79
C VAL A 23 2.01 1.25 -0.86
N ALA A 24 0.77 1.07 -1.34
CA ALA A 24 -0.29 0.43 -0.56
C ALA A 24 0.07 -1.04 -0.23
N ALA A 25 0.58 -1.79 -1.20
CA ALA A 25 1.03 -3.16 -1.00
C ALA A 25 2.22 -3.27 -0.03
N LEU A 26 3.18 -2.34 -0.10
CA LEU A 26 4.29 -2.25 0.85
C LEU A 26 3.81 -1.93 2.26
N GLY A 27 2.76 -1.11 2.41
CA GLY A 27 2.12 -0.89 3.71
C GLY A 27 1.58 -2.17 4.33
N VAL A 28 0.84 -2.97 3.54
CA VAL A 28 0.35 -4.29 3.98
C VAL A 28 1.51 -5.23 4.35
N PHE A 29 2.56 -5.25 3.52
CA PHE A 29 3.75 -6.06 3.79
C PHE A 29 4.46 -5.61 5.08
N GLY A 30 4.57 -4.31 5.32
CA GLY A 30 5.11 -3.76 6.56
C GLY A 30 4.33 -4.24 7.78
N GLU A 31 3.00 -4.17 7.74
CA GLU A 31 2.14 -4.70 8.80
C GLU A 31 2.31 -6.21 9.01
N MET A 32 2.50 -6.99 7.93
CA MET A 32 2.77 -8.43 8.04
C MET A 32 4.09 -8.72 8.77
N VAL A 33 5.14 -7.92 8.51
CA VAL A 33 6.45 -8.10 9.14
C VAL A 33 6.41 -7.75 10.63
N HIS A 34 5.74 -6.66 11.00
CA HIS A 34 5.65 -6.20 12.39
C HIS A 34 4.45 -6.80 13.14
N MET A 35 3.67 -7.67 12.48
CA MET A 35 2.51 -8.33 13.09
C MET A 35 2.83 -9.00 14.43
N PRO A 36 3.94 -9.75 14.60
CA PRO A 36 4.26 -10.36 15.88
C PRO A 36 4.46 -9.35 17.02
N GLU A 37 5.00 -8.17 16.71
CA GLU A 37 5.28 -7.09 17.67
C GLU A 37 4.01 -6.33 18.07
N ASN A 38 3.06 -6.22 17.14
CA ASN A 38 1.78 -5.50 17.30
C ASN A 38 0.65 -6.35 17.92
N MET A 39 0.89 -7.63 18.20
CA MET A 39 -0.11 -8.50 18.81
C MET A 39 -0.48 -8.05 20.24
N PRO A 40 -1.73 -8.24 20.69
CA PRO A 40 -2.08 -8.02 22.09
C PRO A 40 -1.18 -8.85 23.03
N GLY A 41 -0.51 -8.17 23.95
CA GLY A 41 0.47 -8.76 24.88
C GLY A 41 1.89 -8.87 24.33
N ALA A 42 2.16 -8.37 23.12
CA ALA A 42 3.51 -8.29 22.54
C ALA A 42 4.18 -6.94 22.86
N THR A 43 5.37 -6.72 22.31
CA THR A 43 6.24 -5.59 22.65
C THR A 43 5.58 -4.23 22.40
N ASP A 44 4.83 -4.11 21.30
CA ASP A 44 4.32 -2.82 20.82
C ASP A 44 2.83 -2.64 21.17
N ASN A 45 2.15 -3.71 21.61
CA ASN A 45 0.79 -3.68 22.16
C ASN A 45 0.66 -4.47 23.48
N PRO A 46 1.45 -4.14 24.53
CA PRO A 46 1.52 -4.93 25.77
C PRO A 46 0.21 -4.92 26.55
N GLU A 47 -0.53 -3.81 26.48
CA GLU A 47 -1.82 -3.64 27.17
C GLU A 47 -3.00 -4.18 26.36
N GLY A 48 -2.78 -4.62 25.10
CA GLY A 48 -3.82 -5.14 24.21
C GLY A 48 -4.92 -4.12 23.87
N LYS A 49 -4.66 -2.82 24.07
CA LYS A 49 -5.63 -1.75 23.83
C LYS A 49 -5.75 -1.40 22.35
N GLU A 50 -4.70 -1.64 21.57
CA GLU A 50 -4.71 -1.37 20.14
C GLU A 50 -5.44 -2.47 19.36
N ALA A 51 -5.95 -2.09 18.19
CA ALA A 51 -6.65 -3.03 17.32
C ALA A 51 -5.72 -4.17 16.88
N HIS A 52 -6.25 -5.38 16.83
CA HIS A 52 -5.51 -6.53 16.35
C HIS A 52 -4.95 -6.27 14.93
N PRO A 53 -3.65 -6.50 14.65
CA PRO A 53 -2.99 -6.13 13.39
C PRO A 53 -3.66 -6.73 12.14
N ILE A 54 -4.26 -7.93 12.25
CA ILE A 54 -5.13 -8.53 11.23
C ILE A 54 -6.19 -7.56 10.69
N LYS A 55 -6.79 -6.70 11.53
CA LYS A 55 -7.80 -5.74 11.06
C LYS A 55 -7.19 -4.69 10.13
N ALA A 56 -6.02 -4.15 10.50
CA ALA A 56 -5.28 -3.21 9.68
C ALA A 56 -4.84 -3.86 8.36
N MET A 57 -4.32 -5.09 8.42
CA MET A 57 -3.97 -5.88 7.24
C MET A 57 -5.17 -6.15 6.33
N ALA A 58 -6.32 -6.55 6.86
CA ALA A 58 -7.52 -6.83 6.09
C ALA A 58 -8.01 -5.58 5.33
N ILE A 59 -8.00 -4.42 6.01
CA ILE A 59 -8.32 -3.13 5.38
C ILE A 59 -7.29 -2.80 4.30
N GLY A 60 -6.00 -2.93 4.59
CA GLY A 60 -4.94 -2.64 3.62
C GLY A 60 -5.03 -3.52 2.37
N VAL A 61 -5.26 -4.84 2.54
CA VAL A 61 -5.49 -5.78 1.44
C VAL A 61 -6.72 -5.36 0.63
N LEU A 62 -7.82 -4.99 1.28
CA LEU A 62 -9.03 -4.51 0.60
C LEU A 62 -8.72 -3.25 -0.24
N VAL A 63 -7.96 -2.30 0.30
CA VAL A 63 -7.55 -1.09 -0.45
C VAL A 63 -6.73 -1.48 -1.68
N VAL A 64 -5.75 -2.37 -1.54
CA VAL A 64 -4.95 -2.86 -2.69
C VAL A 64 -5.86 -3.50 -3.75
N PHE A 65 -6.80 -4.35 -3.35
CA PHE A 65 -7.76 -4.95 -4.28
C PHE A 65 -8.65 -3.93 -4.98
N VAL A 66 -9.16 -2.93 -4.26
CA VAL A 66 -9.96 -1.85 -4.85
C VAL A 66 -9.14 -1.07 -5.88
N LEU A 67 -7.87 -0.77 -5.58
CA LEU A 67 -7.00 -0.09 -6.54
C LEU A 67 -6.71 -0.96 -7.77
N LEU A 68 -6.44 -2.26 -7.60
CA LEU A 68 -6.27 -3.16 -8.74
C LEU A 68 -7.55 -3.23 -9.58
N PHE A 69 -8.72 -3.29 -8.94
CA PHE A 69 -10.01 -3.32 -9.61
C PHE A 69 -10.31 -2.03 -10.38
N VAL A 70 -10.02 -0.86 -9.80
CA VAL A 70 -10.13 0.43 -10.48
C VAL A 70 -9.19 0.50 -11.69
N GLY A 71 -7.95 0.04 -11.56
CA GLY A 71 -7.02 -0.02 -12.69
C GLY A 71 -7.50 -0.93 -13.81
N PHE A 72 -8.14 -2.06 -13.46
CA PHE A 72 -8.75 -2.96 -14.42
C PHE A 72 -9.95 -2.32 -15.16
N LEU A 73 -10.84 -1.61 -14.44
CA LEU A 73 -12.00 -0.95 -15.03
C LEU A 73 -11.63 0.28 -15.87
N PHE A 74 -10.57 0.99 -15.50
CA PHE A 74 -10.16 2.23 -16.13
C PHE A 74 -8.67 2.20 -16.52
N PRO A 75 -8.27 1.43 -17.55
CA PRO A 75 -6.85 1.26 -17.91
C PRO A 75 -6.11 2.57 -18.19
N GLU A 76 -6.83 3.63 -18.60
CA GLU A 76 -6.30 4.97 -18.81
C GLU A 76 -5.63 5.56 -17.56
N VAL A 77 -5.96 5.09 -16.35
CA VAL A 77 -5.29 5.56 -15.11
C VAL A 77 -3.80 5.24 -15.09
N TYR A 78 -3.37 4.20 -15.82
CA TYR A 78 -1.95 3.84 -15.96
C TYR A 78 -1.17 4.75 -16.93
N ARG A 79 -1.84 5.68 -17.60
CA ARG A 79 -1.20 6.66 -18.50
C ARG A 79 -0.83 7.96 -17.81
N TYR A 80 -1.15 8.10 -16.52
CA TYR A 80 -0.74 9.25 -15.72
C TYR A 80 0.55 8.92 -14.97
N GLY A 81 1.58 9.74 -15.15
CA GLY A 81 2.88 9.61 -14.47
C GLY A 81 4.05 10.02 -15.35
N PHE A 82 5.26 9.92 -14.80
CA PHE A 82 6.49 10.18 -15.53
C PHE A 82 6.83 8.98 -16.44
N GLY A 83 7.37 9.21 -17.64
CA GLY A 83 7.77 8.14 -18.58
C GLY A 83 6.63 7.55 -19.43
N THR A 84 5.39 8.03 -19.31
CA THR A 84 4.23 7.50 -20.05
C THR A 84 4.02 8.11 -21.45
N TYR A 85 4.89 9.05 -21.85
CA TYR A 85 4.86 9.78 -23.14
C TYR A 85 6.24 9.81 -23.84
N SER A 86 7.07 8.78 -23.66
CA SER A 86 8.33 8.61 -24.41
C SER A 86 8.17 7.69 -25.60
#